data_AF-A0A2H9N992-F1
#
_entry.id   AF-A0A2H9N992-F1
#
_cell.length_a   1.000
_cell.length_b   1.000
_cell.length_c   1.000
_cell.angle_alpha   90.00
_cell.angle_beta   90.00
_cell.angle_gamma   90.00
#
_symmetry.space_group_name_H-M   'P 1'
#
loop_
_entity.id
_entity.type
_entity.pdbx_description
1 polymer ?
#
loop_
_entity_poly.entity_id
_entity_poly.type
_entity_poly.pdbx_seq_one_letter_code
_entity_poly.pdbx_strand_id
1 'polypeptide(L)'
;FPDDNPLYGYGKHTNVITSLEFERLILAAGPTGGKVIRASDGQKPHSVAFIQCVGSRDTNKYPYCSNFCCMYTLKHVVQLKEKYKEDVEVYVFYMDMRSNFKGYEEFYQRTRELGVNFVRGRVSRILEVPETRNLIIHAEDMTLGQPIEVEAEMVVLATAAIPKKGTDEMARILNVTRGADGFFMESHPKLKPIDAPTDGIFFAGACQAPKDIPYSVSQGSGAASRAATVLSKPKWKIEPIIAVVDPSKCRNVTTKCGICAERCPYGAIKAEEKQPAQVITAMCHGCGTCVAECPADAIMQMHFTDAQIFAQIRAALETNPEDKILAFLCNWCSYAGADLAGTSRFEYPPTIRPIRVMCSGRVDRDFVLEAFRLGAGIVLVGACHLPYDCHYISGNWKMKARMDALAPMLHKLGLSPERFRVEYVSAAEGVKFAEIVREMTGQMHALGKDRIKAENEKLRPILDNMLKRKEKK
;
A
#
# COMPACT_ATOMS: atom_id res chain seq x y z
N PHE A 1 -16.81 -9.20 -11.09
CA PHE A 1 -16.44 -9.75 -9.76
C PHE A 1 -17.40 -10.85 -9.34
N PRO A 2 -18.72 -10.64 -9.27
CA PRO A 2 -19.63 -11.77 -9.09
C PRO A 2 -19.51 -12.80 -10.23
N ASP A 3 -18.98 -12.41 -11.40
CA ASP A 3 -18.57 -13.29 -12.51
C ASP A 3 -17.49 -14.32 -12.14
N ASP A 4 -16.61 -14.01 -11.16
CA ASP A 4 -15.46 -14.84 -10.81
C ASP A 4 -15.79 -15.89 -9.73
N ASN A 5 -17.01 -15.87 -9.17
CA ASN A 5 -17.45 -16.84 -8.18
C ASN A 5 -18.55 -17.74 -8.77
N PRO A 6 -18.19 -18.91 -9.33
CA PRO A 6 -19.16 -19.80 -9.98
C PRO A 6 -20.23 -20.32 -9.01
N LEU A 7 -20.01 -20.22 -7.69
CA LEU A 7 -20.93 -20.73 -6.67
C LEU A 7 -22.28 -20.02 -6.67
N TYR A 8 -22.32 -18.73 -7.01
CA TYR A 8 -23.55 -17.94 -6.96
C TYR A 8 -24.21 -17.72 -8.32
N GLY A 9 -23.57 -18.17 -9.40
CA GLY A 9 -24.19 -18.19 -10.74
C GLY A 9 -24.47 -16.83 -11.37
N TYR A 10 -23.87 -15.74 -10.90
CA TYR A 10 -23.97 -14.45 -11.60
C TYR A 10 -23.36 -14.53 -13.01
N GLY A 11 -24.03 -13.93 -14.00
CA GLY A 11 -23.66 -14.04 -15.41
C GLY A 11 -24.01 -15.38 -16.07
N LYS A 12 -24.37 -16.41 -15.29
CA LYS A 12 -24.85 -17.72 -15.78
C LYS A 12 -26.37 -17.85 -15.65
N HIS A 13 -26.89 -17.58 -14.45
CA HIS A 13 -28.30 -17.66 -14.11
C HIS A 13 -28.93 -16.29 -14.32
N THR A 14 -30.03 -16.22 -15.07
CA THR A 14 -30.55 -14.94 -15.57
C THR A 14 -31.12 -14.05 -14.45
N ASN A 15 -31.67 -14.67 -13.39
CA ASN A 15 -32.31 -13.97 -12.28
C ASN A 15 -31.40 -13.71 -11.06
N VAL A 16 -30.08 -13.93 -11.22
CA VAL A 16 -29.07 -13.54 -10.23
C VAL A 16 -28.50 -12.18 -10.60
N ILE A 17 -28.76 -11.17 -9.77
CA ILE A 17 -28.30 -9.80 -9.99
C ILE A 17 -27.47 -9.29 -8.80
N THR A 18 -26.76 -8.19 -8.97
CA THR A 18 -26.08 -7.46 -7.91
C THR A 18 -27.00 -6.45 -7.23
N SER A 19 -26.66 -6.06 -6.00
CA SER A 19 -27.35 -4.97 -5.31
C SER A 19 -27.31 -3.63 -6.05
N LEU A 20 -26.29 -3.39 -6.88
CA LEU A 20 -26.21 -2.17 -7.68
C LEU A 20 -27.15 -2.20 -8.89
N GLU A 21 -27.35 -3.37 -9.51
CA GLU A 21 -28.38 -3.55 -10.54
C GLU A 21 -29.78 -3.44 -9.92
N PHE A 22 -30.00 -4.05 -8.74
CA PHE A 22 -31.26 -3.91 -8.00
C PHE A 22 -31.59 -2.44 -7.69
N GLU A 23 -30.60 -1.63 -7.26
CA GLU A 23 -30.78 -0.17 -7.12
C GLU A 23 -31.31 0.49 -8.38
N ARG A 24 -30.77 0.10 -9.55
CA ARG A 24 -31.24 0.64 -10.83
C ARG A 24 -32.66 0.21 -11.14
N LEU A 25 -33.04 -1.03 -10.82
CA LEU A 25 -34.40 -1.53 -11.05
C LEU A 25 -35.44 -0.85 -10.16
N ILE A 26 -35.15 -0.66 -8.88
CA ILE A 26 -36.12 -0.09 -7.94
C ILE A 26 -36.22 1.43 -8.00
N LEU A 27 -35.21 2.11 -8.56
CA LEU A 27 -35.22 3.55 -8.76
C LEU A 27 -36.30 3.97 -9.77
N ALA A 28 -37.14 4.95 -9.39
CA ALA A 28 -38.19 5.48 -10.26
C ALA A 28 -37.68 6.00 -11.63
N ALA A 29 -36.53 6.68 -11.64
CA ALA A 29 -35.83 7.12 -12.86
C ALA A 29 -34.86 6.05 -13.43
N GLY A 30 -35.04 4.79 -13.01
CA GLY A 30 -34.30 3.63 -13.50
C GLY A 30 -34.80 3.15 -14.86
N PRO A 31 -34.08 2.21 -15.50
CA PRO A 31 -34.43 1.67 -16.81
C PRO A 31 -35.82 1.00 -16.86
N THR A 32 -36.34 0.54 -15.72
CA THR A 32 -37.64 -0.13 -15.60
C THR A 32 -38.73 0.75 -15.00
N GLY A 33 -38.49 2.06 -14.86
CA GLY A 33 -39.43 2.99 -14.22
C GLY A 33 -39.69 2.65 -12.74
N GLY A 34 -38.68 2.09 -12.06
CA GLY A 34 -38.77 1.63 -10.67
C GLY A 34 -39.41 0.26 -10.49
N LYS A 35 -39.82 -0.44 -11.55
CA LYS A 35 -40.40 -1.79 -11.43
C LYS A 35 -39.28 -2.81 -11.25
N VAL A 36 -39.36 -3.60 -10.17
CA VAL A 36 -38.47 -4.74 -9.97
C VAL A 36 -39.01 -5.90 -10.82
N ILE A 37 -38.21 -6.36 -11.77
CA ILE A 37 -38.60 -7.40 -12.73
C ILE A 37 -37.49 -8.44 -12.86
N ARG A 38 -37.87 -9.69 -13.07
CA ARG A 38 -36.98 -10.81 -13.42
C ARG A 38 -36.46 -10.58 -14.83
N ALA A 39 -35.17 -10.81 -15.05
CA ALA A 39 -34.57 -10.63 -16.37
C ALA A 39 -34.94 -11.76 -17.34
N SER A 40 -35.36 -12.93 -16.84
CA SER A 40 -35.78 -14.07 -17.65
C SER A 40 -37.07 -13.83 -18.46
N ASP A 41 -38.04 -13.13 -17.88
CA ASP A 41 -39.42 -13.05 -18.39
C ASP A 41 -40.07 -11.66 -18.23
N GLY A 42 -39.38 -10.71 -17.58
CA GLY A 42 -39.90 -9.36 -17.34
C GLY A 42 -40.99 -9.29 -16.27
N GLN A 43 -41.29 -10.38 -15.56
CA GLN A 43 -42.33 -10.42 -14.54
C GLN A 43 -41.82 -9.95 -13.18
N LYS A 44 -42.75 -9.50 -12.33
CA LYS A 44 -42.46 -9.15 -10.94
C LYS A 44 -42.08 -10.42 -10.14
N PRO A 45 -40.96 -10.43 -9.41
CA PRO A 45 -40.64 -11.56 -8.53
C PRO A 45 -41.56 -11.58 -7.30
N HIS A 46 -42.08 -12.76 -6.95
CA HIS A 46 -42.84 -12.98 -5.71
C HIS A 46 -41.97 -13.44 -4.54
N SER A 47 -40.72 -13.87 -4.81
CA SER A 47 -39.73 -14.17 -3.77
C SER A 47 -38.35 -13.64 -4.16
N VAL A 48 -37.71 -12.93 -3.23
CA VAL A 48 -36.39 -12.32 -3.44
C VAL A 48 -35.45 -12.69 -2.30
N ALA A 49 -34.27 -13.22 -2.63
CA ALA A 49 -33.24 -13.55 -1.65
C ALA A 49 -32.02 -12.63 -1.78
N PHE A 50 -31.66 -11.95 -0.69
CA PHE A 50 -30.44 -11.16 -0.58
C PHE A 50 -29.33 -11.98 0.05
N ILE A 51 -28.15 -12.01 -0.58
CA ILE A 51 -26.98 -12.76 -0.09
C ILE A 51 -25.91 -11.78 0.34
N GLN A 52 -25.57 -11.79 1.63
CA GLN A 52 -24.56 -10.91 2.20
C GLN A 52 -23.13 -11.36 1.92
N CYS A 53 -22.19 -10.43 2.10
CA CYS A 53 -20.75 -10.69 2.08
C CYS A 53 -20.25 -11.36 0.79
N VAL A 54 -20.85 -11.05 -0.36
CA VAL A 54 -20.42 -11.62 -1.65
C VAL A 54 -19.07 -11.00 -2.04
N GLY A 55 -18.00 -11.74 -1.73
CA GLY A 55 -16.61 -11.34 -1.98
C GLY A 55 -15.92 -10.60 -0.84
N SER A 56 -16.66 -10.15 0.17
CA SER A 56 -16.11 -9.54 1.39
C SER A 56 -16.03 -10.56 2.50
N ARG A 57 -15.08 -10.38 3.43
CA ARG A 57 -14.80 -11.34 4.50
C ARG A 57 -14.54 -12.74 3.93
N ASP A 58 -13.84 -12.77 2.79
CA ASP A 58 -13.47 -13.99 2.09
C ASP A 58 -11.95 -14.03 1.96
N THR A 59 -11.31 -15.00 2.62
CA THR A 59 -9.85 -15.18 2.60
C THR A 59 -9.32 -15.55 1.23
N ASN A 60 -10.16 -16.06 0.33
CA ASN A 60 -9.79 -16.37 -1.05
C ASN A 60 -9.93 -15.16 -1.99
N LYS A 61 -10.52 -14.05 -1.50
CA LYS A 61 -10.71 -12.80 -2.25
C LYS A 61 -10.38 -11.58 -1.39
N TYR A 62 -11.38 -10.93 -0.81
CA TYR A 62 -11.19 -9.73 0.00
C TYR A 62 -11.48 -10.04 1.47
N PRO A 63 -10.44 -10.09 2.34
CA PRO A 63 -10.62 -10.46 3.75
C PRO A 63 -11.35 -9.36 4.56
N TYR A 64 -11.44 -8.14 4.02
CA TYR A 64 -12.08 -7.01 4.68
C TYR A 64 -13.61 -7.03 4.54
N CYS A 65 -14.29 -6.29 5.42
CA CYS A 65 -15.73 -6.04 5.32
C CYS A 65 -15.99 -4.78 4.49
N SER A 66 -16.98 -4.81 3.60
CA SER A 66 -17.39 -3.64 2.81
C SER A 66 -18.17 -2.57 3.59
N ASN A 67 -18.35 -2.75 4.91
CA ASN A 67 -18.95 -1.80 5.85
C ASN A 67 -20.45 -1.51 5.65
N PHE A 68 -20.89 -1.13 4.45
CA PHE A 68 -22.24 -0.59 4.20
C PHE A 68 -23.21 -1.57 3.53
N CYS A 69 -22.78 -2.81 3.23
CA CYS A 69 -23.60 -3.79 2.51
C CYS A 69 -24.81 -4.30 3.28
N CYS A 70 -24.66 -4.57 4.58
CA CYS A 70 -25.80 -4.91 5.44
C CYS A 70 -26.87 -3.81 5.37
N MET A 71 -26.47 -2.55 5.43
CA MET A 71 -27.39 -1.41 5.47
C MET A 71 -28.09 -1.14 4.14
N TYR A 72 -27.41 -1.21 2.99
CA TYR A 72 -28.13 -1.06 1.72
C TYR A 72 -29.09 -2.22 1.49
N THR A 73 -28.79 -3.44 1.97
CA THR A 73 -29.70 -4.57 1.83
C THR A 73 -30.95 -4.33 2.65
N LEU A 74 -30.83 -3.92 3.92
CA LEU A 74 -31.98 -3.56 4.74
C LEU A 74 -32.82 -2.46 4.06
N LYS A 75 -32.16 -1.48 3.41
CA LYS A 75 -32.84 -0.45 2.63
C LYS A 75 -33.60 -1.04 1.45
N HIS A 76 -32.98 -1.91 0.66
CA HIS A 76 -33.64 -2.58 -0.47
C HIS A 76 -34.85 -3.40 -0.04
N VAL A 77 -34.70 -4.15 1.07
CA VAL A 77 -35.78 -4.93 1.66
C VAL A 77 -36.95 -4.03 2.04
N VAL A 78 -36.69 -2.92 2.75
CA VAL A 78 -37.73 -1.94 3.12
C VAL A 78 -38.41 -1.37 1.87
N GLN A 79 -37.63 -0.93 0.86
CA GLN A 79 -38.21 -0.37 -0.38
C GLN A 79 -39.07 -1.40 -1.12
N LEU A 80 -38.67 -2.67 -1.11
CA LEU A 80 -39.41 -3.76 -1.76
C LEU A 80 -40.70 -4.07 -1.00
N LYS A 81 -40.64 -4.17 0.33
CA LYS A 81 -41.81 -4.38 1.21
C LYS A 81 -42.75 -3.18 1.23
N GLU A 82 -42.28 -1.95 1.17
CA GLU A 82 -43.15 -0.77 1.06
C GLU A 82 -43.90 -0.75 -0.27
N LYS A 83 -43.23 -1.17 -1.36
CA LYS A 83 -43.79 -1.16 -2.71
C LYS A 83 -44.78 -2.30 -2.96
N TYR A 84 -44.44 -3.52 -2.56
CA TYR A 84 -45.19 -4.73 -2.88
C TYR A 84 -45.84 -5.38 -1.65
N LYS A 85 -45.52 -4.94 -0.43
CA LYS A 85 -46.13 -5.43 0.82
C LYS A 85 -46.01 -6.96 0.96
N GLU A 86 -47.13 -7.63 1.18
CA GLU A 86 -47.22 -9.09 1.34
C GLU A 86 -47.15 -9.86 0.00
N ASP A 87 -47.16 -9.15 -1.13
CA ASP A 87 -47.07 -9.74 -2.49
C ASP A 87 -45.63 -10.16 -2.84
N VAL A 88 -44.68 -9.99 -1.90
CA VAL A 88 -43.30 -10.43 -2.05
C VAL A 88 -42.75 -11.00 -0.76
N GLU A 89 -42.25 -12.22 -0.84
CA GLU A 89 -41.48 -12.86 0.21
C GLU A 89 -40.00 -12.48 0.10
N VAL A 90 -39.35 -12.21 1.23
CA VAL A 90 -37.98 -11.71 1.23
C VAL A 90 -37.13 -12.50 2.22
N TYR A 91 -36.00 -13.00 1.72
CA TYR A 91 -35.01 -13.74 2.49
C TYR A 91 -33.70 -12.95 2.53
N VAL A 92 -33.03 -12.91 3.69
CA VAL A 92 -31.71 -12.29 3.84
C VAL A 92 -30.76 -13.29 4.48
N PHE A 93 -29.80 -13.77 3.69
CA PHE A 93 -28.75 -14.69 4.15
C PHE A 93 -27.53 -13.91 4.62
N TYR A 94 -27.14 -14.07 5.87
CA TYR A 94 -26.07 -13.29 6.49
C TYR A 94 -25.25 -14.10 7.51
N MET A 95 -24.00 -13.67 7.76
CA MET A 95 -23.18 -14.20 8.87
C MET A 95 -23.41 -13.39 10.15
N ASP A 96 -23.20 -12.07 10.03
CA ASP A 96 -23.42 -11.08 11.08
C ASP A 96 -24.07 -9.83 10.46
N MET A 97 -25.08 -9.27 11.13
CA MET A 97 -25.69 -8.02 10.74
C MET A 97 -24.86 -6.87 11.32
N ARG A 98 -24.35 -5.98 10.46
CA ARG A 98 -23.48 -4.86 10.87
C ARG A 98 -24.20 -3.52 10.74
N SER A 99 -24.93 -3.17 11.79
CA SER A 99 -25.75 -1.96 11.97
C SER A 99 -25.08 -0.97 12.95
N ASN A 100 -23.80 -0.66 12.74
CA ASN A 100 -22.91 -0.08 13.77
C ASN A 100 -22.90 1.46 13.87
N PHE A 101 -23.91 2.16 13.36
CA PHE A 101 -23.99 3.62 13.41
C PHE A 101 -25.33 4.10 13.98
N LYS A 102 -25.46 5.40 14.27
CA LYS A 102 -26.66 5.98 14.87
C LYS A 102 -27.90 5.69 14.02
N GLY A 103 -28.92 5.08 14.61
CA GLY A 103 -30.17 4.75 13.93
C GLY A 103 -30.14 3.46 13.10
N TYR A 104 -28.98 2.79 13.01
CA TYR A 104 -28.83 1.64 12.10
C TYR A 104 -29.42 0.36 12.72
N GLU A 105 -29.31 0.20 14.03
CA GLU A 105 -29.92 -0.94 14.73
C GLU A 105 -31.44 -0.81 14.77
N GLU A 106 -31.94 0.38 15.01
CA GLU A 106 -33.37 0.71 14.96
C GLU A 106 -33.93 0.47 13.55
N PHE A 107 -33.15 0.78 12.51
CA PHE A 107 -33.50 0.48 11.13
C PHE A 107 -33.55 -1.03 10.86
N TYR A 108 -32.58 -1.80 11.38
CA TYR A 108 -32.61 -3.26 11.32
C TYR A 108 -33.83 -3.86 12.01
N GLN A 109 -34.13 -3.41 13.24
CA GLN A 109 -35.32 -3.84 13.97
C GLN A 109 -36.60 -3.56 13.16
N ARG A 110 -36.75 -2.35 12.63
CA ARG A 110 -37.88 -1.99 11.77
C ARG A 110 -38.00 -2.90 10.56
N THR A 111 -36.88 -3.28 9.93
CA THR A 111 -36.91 -4.22 8.79
C THR A 111 -37.37 -5.61 9.22
N ARG A 112 -37.03 -6.09 10.42
CA ARG A 112 -37.51 -7.38 10.94
C ARG A 112 -39.01 -7.39 11.17
N GLU A 113 -39.58 -6.26 11.61
CA GLU A 113 -41.02 -6.10 11.84
C GLU A 113 -41.86 -6.17 10.55
N LEU A 114 -41.23 -6.05 9.37
CA LEU A 114 -41.88 -6.17 8.05
C LEU A 114 -42.05 -7.62 7.56
N GLY A 115 -41.89 -8.62 8.42
CA GLY A 115 -42.08 -10.04 8.06
C GLY A 115 -41.02 -10.55 7.08
N VAL A 116 -39.75 -10.21 7.32
CA VAL A 116 -38.60 -10.61 6.49
C VAL A 116 -37.90 -11.82 7.11
N ASN A 117 -37.57 -12.81 6.30
CA ASN A 117 -36.88 -14.03 6.74
C ASN A 117 -35.37 -13.81 6.82
N PHE A 118 -34.83 -13.61 8.02
CA PHE A 118 -33.39 -13.49 8.25
C PHE A 118 -32.78 -14.85 8.56
N VAL A 119 -31.97 -15.37 7.64
CA VAL A 119 -31.28 -16.66 7.79
C VAL A 119 -29.82 -16.41 8.13
N ARG A 120 -29.40 -16.86 9.33
CA ARG A 120 -28.00 -16.76 9.74
C ARG A 120 -27.21 -17.94 9.16
N GLY A 121 -26.66 -17.76 7.98
CA GLY A 121 -25.95 -18.79 7.23
C GLY A 121 -25.25 -18.23 6.01
N ARG A 122 -24.04 -18.72 5.71
CA ARG A 122 -23.36 -18.41 4.45
C ARG A 122 -23.89 -19.37 3.37
N VAL A 123 -24.35 -18.82 2.25
CA VAL A 123 -24.79 -19.61 1.10
C VAL A 123 -23.61 -20.39 0.52
N SER A 124 -23.82 -21.68 0.26
CA SER A 124 -22.80 -22.57 -0.29
C SER A 124 -22.82 -22.59 -1.82
N ARG A 125 -24.02 -22.65 -2.43
CA ARG A 125 -24.22 -22.63 -3.89
C ARG A 125 -25.64 -22.22 -4.27
N ILE A 126 -25.80 -21.81 -5.53
CA ILE A 126 -27.10 -21.48 -6.14
C ILE A 126 -27.29 -22.28 -7.44
N LEU A 127 -28.40 -22.98 -7.54
CA LEU A 127 -28.80 -23.75 -8.72
C LEU A 127 -30.01 -23.09 -9.39
N GLU A 128 -30.05 -23.09 -10.72
CA GLU A 128 -31.22 -22.61 -11.47
C GLU A 128 -32.10 -23.80 -11.85
N VAL A 129 -33.41 -23.66 -11.68
CA VAL A 129 -34.41 -24.60 -12.16
C VAL A 129 -34.67 -24.31 -13.66
N PRO A 130 -34.35 -25.23 -14.59
CA PRO A 130 -34.39 -24.95 -16.03
C PRO A 130 -35.75 -24.48 -16.55
N GLU A 131 -36.85 -25.03 -16.01
CA GLU A 131 -38.21 -24.81 -16.48
C GLU A 131 -38.74 -23.43 -16.05
N THR A 132 -38.53 -23.06 -14.78
CA THR A 132 -39.09 -21.84 -14.18
C THR A 132 -38.11 -20.68 -14.13
N ARG A 133 -36.81 -20.95 -14.30
CA ARG A 133 -35.70 -20.02 -14.04
C ARG A 133 -35.67 -19.48 -12.59
N ASN A 134 -36.30 -20.21 -11.67
CA ASN A 134 -36.16 -19.95 -10.23
C ASN A 134 -34.81 -20.46 -9.72
N LEU A 135 -34.44 -20.03 -8.52
CA LEU A 135 -33.11 -20.21 -7.95
C LEU A 135 -33.22 -20.96 -6.62
N ILE A 136 -32.61 -22.14 -6.54
CA ILE A 136 -32.48 -22.93 -5.33
C ILE A 136 -31.20 -22.53 -4.61
N ILE A 137 -31.35 -22.01 -3.39
CA ILE A 137 -30.27 -21.49 -2.56
C ILE A 137 -29.98 -22.51 -1.46
N HIS A 138 -28.76 -23.07 -1.48
CA HIS A 138 -28.32 -23.97 -0.42
C HIS A 138 -27.53 -23.19 0.63
N ALA A 139 -27.92 -23.32 1.90
CA ALA A 139 -27.21 -22.74 3.03
C ALA A 139 -27.31 -23.67 4.24
N GLU A 140 -26.52 -23.40 5.28
CA GLU A 140 -26.71 -23.98 6.60
C GLU A 140 -27.30 -22.89 7.51
N ASP A 141 -28.46 -23.14 8.11
CA ASP A 141 -28.98 -22.25 9.15
C ASP A 141 -28.26 -22.55 10.46
N MET A 142 -27.38 -21.64 10.87
CA MET A 142 -26.59 -21.81 12.09
C MET A 142 -27.42 -21.76 13.37
N THR A 143 -28.67 -21.28 13.31
CA THR A 143 -29.61 -21.26 14.44
C THR A 143 -30.22 -22.64 14.66
N LEU A 144 -30.54 -23.32 13.55
CA LEU A 144 -31.14 -24.66 13.56
C LEU A 144 -30.08 -25.78 13.55
N GLY A 145 -28.85 -25.47 13.09
CA GLY A 145 -27.78 -26.44 12.87
C GLY A 145 -28.09 -27.42 11.75
N GLN A 146 -28.83 -26.98 10.73
CA GLN A 146 -29.32 -27.85 9.65
C GLN A 146 -29.08 -27.23 8.27
N PRO A 147 -28.79 -28.05 7.25
CA PRO A 147 -28.81 -27.59 5.87
C PRO A 147 -30.25 -27.24 5.48
N ILE A 148 -30.41 -26.12 4.78
CA ILE A 148 -31.68 -25.64 4.26
C ILE A 148 -31.58 -25.38 2.76
N GLU A 149 -32.72 -25.51 2.09
CA GLU A 149 -32.90 -25.15 0.69
C GLU A 149 -34.06 -24.18 0.59
N VAL A 150 -33.81 -23.03 -0.03
CA VAL A 150 -34.82 -21.98 -0.23
C VAL A 150 -34.92 -21.71 -1.72
N GLU A 151 -36.12 -21.82 -2.28
CA GLU A 151 -36.40 -21.42 -3.66
C GLU A 151 -36.79 -19.94 -3.71
N ALA A 152 -36.11 -19.17 -4.55
CA ALA A 152 -36.43 -17.77 -4.80
C ALA A 152 -36.53 -17.47 -6.30
N GLU A 153 -37.42 -16.57 -6.69
CA GLU A 153 -37.57 -16.14 -8.08
C GLU A 153 -36.46 -15.16 -8.52
N MET A 154 -35.81 -14.48 -7.57
CA MET A 154 -34.69 -13.57 -7.82
C MET A 154 -33.67 -13.63 -6.67
N VAL A 155 -32.39 -13.58 -7.00
CA VAL A 155 -31.30 -13.46 -6.03
C VAL A 155 -30.57 -12.13 -6.24
N VAL A 156 -30.33 -11.41 -5.14
CA VAL A 156 -29.58 -10.16 -5.11
C VAL A 156 -28.30 -10.33 -4.31
N LEU A 157 -27.16 -10.17 -4.98
CA LEU A 157 -25.82 -10.33 -4.40
C LEU A 157 -25.31 -9.00 -3.83
N ALA A 158 -25.06 -8.98 -2.52
CA ALA A 158 -24.46 -7.85 -1.83
C ALA A 158 -22.93 -7.89 -2.00
N THR A 159 -22.47 -7.37 -3.14
CA THR A 159 -21.07 -7.48 -3.61
C THR A 159 -20.09 -6.61 -2.81
N ALA A 160 -18.84 -7.06 -2.75
CA ALA A 160 -17.74 -6.32 -2.16
C ALA A 160 -17.48 -4.97 -2.83
N ALA A 161 -17.20 -3.95 -2.02
CA ALA A 161 -16.63 -2.70 -2.45
C ALA A 161 -15.13 -2.89 -2.73
N ILE A 162 -14.69 -2.45 -3.90
CA ILE A 162 -13.30 -2.53 -4.34
C ILE A 162 -12.82 -1.15 -4.81
N PRO A 163 -11.50 -0.93 -4.85
CA PRO A 163 -10.94 0.27 -5.45
C PRO A 163 -11.39 0.44 -6.91
N LYS A 164 -11.59 1.68 -7.34
CA LYS A 164 -12.02 1.98 -8.71
C LYS A 164 -10.91 1.59 -9.70
N LYS A 165 -11.29 1.15 -10.91
CA LYS A 165 -10.33 1.00 -12.02
C LYS A 165 -9.59 2.32 -12.26
N GLY A 166 -8.27 2.29 -12.34
CA GLY A 166 -7.41 3.47 -12.44
C GLY A 166 -6.96 4.05 -11.09
N THR A 167 -7.33 3.46 -9.95
CA THR A 167 -6.77 3.85 -8.64
C THR A 167 -5.25 3.70 -8.57
N ASP A 168 -4.68 2.71 -9.27
CA ASP A 168 -3.22 2.54 -9.37
C ASP A 168 -2.57 3.68 -10.16
N GLU A 169 -3.17 4.13 -11.25
CA GLU A 169 -2.69 5.28 -12.02
C GLU A 169 -2.77 6.56 -11.18
N MET A 170 -3.88 6.79 -10.49
CA MET A 170 -4.05 7.95 -9.61
C MET A 170 -3.04 7.94 -8.45
N ALA A 171 -2.75 6.76 -7.88
CA ALA A 171 -1.71 6.61 -6.85
C ALA A 171 -0.34 7.05 -7.36
N ARG A 172 -0.01 6.77 -8.63
CA ARG A 172 1.25 7.18 -9.25
C ARG A 172 1.28 8.68 -9.52
N ILE A 173 0.21 9.24 -10.07
CA ILE A 173 0.12 10.68 -10.37
C ILE A 173 0.27 11.52 -9.10
N LEU A 174 -0.43 11.12 -8.04
CA LEU A 174 -0.41 11.81 -6.75
C LEU A 174 0.76 11.40 -5.87
N ASN A 175 1.50 10.35 -6.25
CA ASN A 175 2.61 9.80 -5.48
C ASN A 175 2.20 9.44 -4.04
N VAL A 176 1.16 8.62 -3.93
CA VAL A 176 0.59 8.15 -2.66
C VAL A 176 0.53 6.62 -2.60
N THR A 177 0.65 6.08 -1.39
CA THR A 177 0.68 4.63 -1.16
C THR A 177 -0.73 4.04 -1.07
N ARG A 178 -0.86 2.76 -1.41
CA ARG A 178 -2.08 1.97 -1.23
C ARG A 178 -1.90 0.92 -0.14
N GLY A 179 -2.98 0.63 0.59
CA GLY A 179 -3.02 -0.46 1.56
C GLY A 179 -3.04 -1.84 0.89
N ALA A 180 -2.92 -2.89 1.69
CA ALA A 180 -3.06 -4.28 1.21
C ALA A 180 -4.47 -4.60 0.70
N ASP A 181 -5.47 -3.82 1.12
CA ASP A 181 -6.84 -3.83 0.61
C ASP A 181 -6.99 -3.11 -0.74
N GLY A 182 -5.94 -2.45 -1.21
CA GLY A 182 -5.89 -1.72 -2.46
C GLY A 182 -6.50 -0.32 -2.43
N PHE A 183 -6.97 0.18 -1.29
CA PHE A 183 -7.43 1.57 -1.14
C PHE A 183 -6.25 2.50 -0.84
N PHE A 184 -6.45 3.81 -0.86
CA PHE A 184 -5.40 4.76 -0.49
C PHE A 184 -5.08 4.68 1.00
N MET A 185 -3.79 4.64 1.34
CA MET A 185 -3.30 4.53 2.71
C MET A 185 -3.16 5.92 3.34
N GLU A 186 -3.87 6.16 4.43
CA GLU A 186 -3.70 7.35 5.27
C GLU A 186 -2.36 7.38 5.98
N SER A 187 -1.92 8.56 6.41
CA SER A 187 -0.67 8.76 7.14
C SER A 187 -0.68 8.09 8.53
N HIS A 188 -1.82 8.14 9.24
CA HIS A 188 -1.98 7.41 10.50
C HIS A 188 -3.47 7.15 10.79
N PRO A 189 -3.88 5.91 11.10
CA PRO A 189 -5.30 5.54 11.24
C PRO A 189 -6.10 6.37 12.26
N LYS A 190 -5.43 6.98 13.24
CA LYS A 190 -6.07 7.77 14.32
C LYS A 190 -5.68 9.24 14.37
N LEU A 191 -4.44 9.57 14.01
CA LEU A 191 -3.86 10.90 14.23
C LEU A 191 -3.99 11.76 12.99
N LYS A 192 -3.94 11.11 11.83
CA LYS A 192 -4.03 11.73 10.51
C LYS A 192 -4.82 10.80 9.57
N PRO A 193 -6.10 10.50 9.88
CA PRO A 193 -6.90 9.49 9.16
C PRO A 193 -7.32 9.91 7.75
N ILE A 194 -7.05 11.16 7.38
CA ILE A 194 -7.46 11.78 6.11
C ILE A 194 -6.28 12.42 5.37
N ASP A 195 -5.11 12.50 5.99
CA ASP A 195 -3.91 13.02 5.36
C ASP A 195 -3.21 11.86 4.65
N ALA A 196 -2.68 12.09 3.46
CA ALA A 196 -1.72 11.17 2.87
C ALA A 196 -0.36 11.29 3.59
N PRO A 197 0.52 10.28 3.49
CA PRO A 197 1.93 10.43 3.88
C PRO A 197 2.64 11.56 3.12
N THR A 198 2.18 11.87 1.91
CA THR A 198 2.66 12.98 1.08
C THR A 198 1.97 14.28 1.50
N ASP A 199 2.77 15.25 1.95
CA ASP A 199 2.26 16.55 2.42
C ASP A 199 1.43 17.27 1.36
N GLY A 200 0.34 17.89 1.80
CA GLY A 200 -0.58 18.64 0.94
C GLY A 200 -1.62 17.78 0.21
N ILE A 201 -1.56 16.46 0.33
CA ILE A 201 -2.55 15.53 -0.25
C ILE A 201 -3.44 14.97 0.87
N PHE A 202 -4.75 14.97 0.62
CA PHE A 202 -5.77 14.52 1.57
C PHE A 202 -6.77 13.60 0.85
N PHE A 203 -7.40 12.70 1.61
CA PHE A 203 -8.40 11.76 1.10
C PHE A 203 -9.79 12.07 1.62
N ALA A 204 -10.80 11.86 0.76
CA ALA A 204 -12.21 12.00 1.11
C ALA A 204 -13.04 10.91 0.43
N GLY A 205 -13.84 10.20 1.22
CA GLY A 205 -14.81 9.22 0.74
C GLY A 205 -14.24 7.81 0.56
N ALA A 206 -14.94 7.04 -0.27
CA ALA A 206 -14.70 5.60 -0.43
C ALA A 206 -13.36 5.24 -1.09
N CYS A 207 -12.59 6.21 -1.59
CA CYS A 207 -11.26 5.95 -2.15
C CYS A 207 -10.22 5.52 -1.10
N GLN A 208 -10.44 5.90 0.17
CA GLN A 208 -9.55 5.54 1.29
C GLN A 208 -9.94 4.22 1.97
N ALA A 209 -11.23 3.86 1.98
CA ALA A 209 -11.74 2.59 2.52
C ALA A 209 -13.26 2.50 2.27
N PRO A 210 -13.87 1.29 2.27
CA PRO A 210 -15.32 1.13 2.23
C PRO A 210 -16.02 1.86 3.38
N LYS A 211 -16.95 2.76 3.05
CA LYS A 211 -17.70 3.58 4.00
C LYS A 211 -19.01 4.07 3.40
N ASP A 212 -19.96 4.42 4.25
CA ASP A 212 -21.25 4.97 3.87
C ASP A 212 -21.20 6.47 3.49
N ILE A 213 -22.36 7.01 3.14
CA ILE A 213 -22.52 8.42 2.73
C ILE A 213 -22.22 9.37 3.89
N PRO A 214 -22.83 9.25 5.10
CA PRO A 214 -22.53 10.15 6.21
C PRO A 214 -21.05 10.22 6.56
N TYR A 215 -20.36 9.08 6.61
CA TYR A 215 -18.94 9.04 6.91
C TYR A 215 -18.11 9.65 5.77
N SER A 216 -18.49 9.43 4.51
CA SER A 216 -17.85 10.08 3.35
C SER A 216 -18.01 11.60 3.37
N VAL A 217 -19.19 12.11 3.72
CA VAL A 217 -19.46 13.56 3.84
C VAL A 217 -18.63 14.16 4.97
N SER A 218 -18.62 13.52 6.14
CA SER A 218 -17.79 13.94 7.28
C SER A 218 -16.30 13.99 6.90
N GLN A 219 -15.81 12.96 6.20
CA GLN A 219 -14.43 12.92 5.72
C GLN A 219 -14.15 14.03 4.70
N GLY A 220 -15.10 14.37 3.83
CA GLY A 220 -15.00 15.51 2.91
C GLY A 220 -14.83 16.85 3.63
N SER A 221 -15.63 17.11 4.65
CA SER A 221 -15.48 18.30 5.51
C SER A 221 -14.14 18.30 6.25
N GLY A 222 -13.70 17.13 6.76
CA GLY A 222 -12.40 16.96 7.39
C GLY A 222 -11.25 17.29 6.43
N ALA A 223 -11.26 16.72 5.22
CA ALA A 223 -10.25 16.95 4.19
C ALA A 223 -10.19 18.43 3.78
N ALA A 224 -11.34 19.09 3.64
CA ALA A 224 -11.41 20.53 3.38
C ALA A 224 -10.77 21.35 4.52
N SER A 225 -11.03 21.00 5.78
CA SER A 225 -10.40 21.64 6.94
C SER A 225 -8.88 21.44 6.96
N ARG A 226 -8.39 20.23 6.66
CA ARG A 226 -6.95 19.95 6.57
C ARG A 226 -6.30 20.73 5.43
N ALA A 227 -6.90 20.75 4.24
CA ALA A 227 -6.41 21.53 3.11
C ALA A 227 -6.38 23.03 3.42
N ALA A 228 -7.39 23.55 4.12
CA ALA A 228 -7.42 24.93 4.57
C ALA A 228 -6.25 25.29 5.50
N THR A 229 -5.68 24.33 6.26
CA THR A 229 -4.50 24.60 7.11
C THR A 229 -3.24 24.93 6.31
N VAL A 230 -3.19 24.48 5.04
CA VAL A 230 -2.15 24.83 4.07
C VAL A 230 -2.49 26.15 3.40
N LEU A 231 -3.71 26.27 2.87
CA LEU A 231 -4.15 27.40 2.05
C LEU A 231 -4.34 28.71 2.83
N SER A 232 -4.66 28.65 4.12
CA SER A 232 -4.89 29.82 4.96
C SER A 232 -3.62 30.57 5.36
N LYS A 233 -2.44 30.00 5.07
CA LYS A 233 -1.16 30.57 5.49
C LYS A 233 -0.42 31.17 4.29
N PRO A 234 0.15 32.37 4.41
CA PRO A 234 0.92 32.99 3.32
C PRO A 234 2.27 32.29 3.08
N LYS A 235 2.73 31.49 4.04
CA LYS A 235 4.00 30.76 4.00
C LYS A 235 3.80 29.36 4.54
N TRP A 236 4.47 28.40 3.90
CA TRP A 236 4.55 27.02 4.35
C TRP A 236 5.96 26.69 4.80
N LYS A 237 6.08 25.94 5.90
CA LYS A 237 7.37 25.49 6.40
C LYS A 237 7.67 24.14 5.76
N ILE A 238 8.72 24.10 4.94
CA ILE A 238 9.27 22.86 4.42
C ILE A 238 10.35 22.32 5.37
N GLU A 239 10.54 21.01 5.36
CA GLU A 239 11.62 20.38 6.12
C GLU A 239 12.99 20.80 5.52
N PRO A 240 13.96 21.25 6.32
CA PRO A 240 15.25 21.74 5.83
C PRO A 240 16.23 20.59 5.53
N ILE A 241 15.75 19.48 4.96
CA ILE A 241 16.54 18.29 4.58
C ILE A 241 17.00 18.35 3.11
N ILE A 242 17.19 19.57 2.62
CA ILE A 242 17.53 19.91 1.24
C ILE A 242 19.00 19.62 0.91
N ALA A 243 19.30 19.58 -0.38
CA ALA A 243 20.66 19.51 -0.87
C ALA A 243 21.31 20.91 -0.90
N VAL A 244 22.58 21.00 -0.50
CA VAL A 244 23.39 22.22 -0.52
C VAL A 244 24.72 21.91 -1.20
N VAL A 245 25.17 22.78 -2.11
CA VAL A 245 26.45 22.65 -2.81
C VAL A 245 27.52 23.48 -2.11
N ASP A 246 28.68 22.88 -1.88
CA ASP A 246 29.94 23.52 -1.52
C ASP A 246 30.64 24.02 -2.80
N PRO A 247 30.69 25.35 -3.03
CA PRO A 247 31.27 25.91 -4.25
C PRO A 247 32.74 25.56 -4.44
N SER A 248 33.50 25.39 -3.34
CA SER A 248 34.93 25.13 -3.39
C SER A 248 35.28 23.73 -3.92
N LYS A 249 34.34 22.79 -3.81
CA LYS A 249 34.50 21.39 -4.25
C LYS A 249 33.80 21.13 -5.59
N CYS A 250 32.90 22.00 -6.02
CA CYS A 250 32.09 21.78 -7.20
C CYS A 250 32.96 21.80 -8.46
N ARG A 251 33.17 20.63 -9.10
CA ARG A 251 33.97 20.54 -10.33
C ARG A 251 33.41 21.35 -11.51
N ASN A 252 32.13 21.72 -11.48
CA ASN A 252 31.52 22.52 -12.55
C ASN A 252 32.18 23.89 -12.75
N VAL A 253 32.91 24.39 -11.75
CA VAL A 253 33.71 25.62 -11.85
C VAL A 253 34.99 25.47 -12.68
N THR A 254 35.53 24.25 -12.79
CA THR A 254 36.77 23.95 -13.52
C THR A 254 36.56 23.13 -14.78
N THR A 255 35.56 22.25 -14.80
CA THR A 255 35.24 21.39 -15.94
C THR A 255 33.73 21.17 -15.99
N LYS A 256 33.14 21.25 -17.19
CA LYS A 256 31.71 21.01 -17.41
C LYS A 256 31.29 19.66 -16.80
N CYS A 257 30.37 19.68 -15.83
CA CYS A 257 29.94 18.49 -15.09
C CYS A 257 28.42 18.28 -15.17
N GLY A 258 27.61 19.10 -14.50
CA GLY A 258 26.14 19.09 -14.63
C GLY A 258 25.38 17.82 -14.14
N ILE A 259 26.06 16.75 -13.73
CA ILE A 259 25.43 15.46 -13.35
C ILE A 259 24.30 15.65 -12.34
N CYS A 260 24.51 16.46 -11.29
CA CYS A 260 23.50 16.74 -10.28
C CYS A 260 22.20 17.32 -10.84
N ALA A 261 22.28 18.19 -11.86
CA ALA A 261 21.11 18.76 -12.51
C ALA A 261 20.36 17.71 -13.34
N GLU A 262 21.07 16.88 -14.11
CA GLU A 262 20.48 15.77 -14.89
C GLU A 262 19.79 14.73 -13.99
N ARG A 263 20.37 14.46 -12.82
CA ARG A 263 19.85 13.44 -11.89
C ARG A 263 18.70 13.95 -11.01
N CYS A 264 18.43 15.26 -10.99
CA CYS A 264 17.35 15.84 -10.20
C CYS A 264 16.01 15.71 -10.94
N PRO A 265 15.06 14.88 -10.45
CA PRO A 265 13.79 14.69 -11.15
C PRO A 265 12.86 15.91 -11.03
N TYR A 266 13.17 16.85 -10.13
CA TYR A 266 12.40 18.06 -9.88
C TYR A 266 12.92 19.27 -10.65
N GLY A 267 14.05 19.15 -11.36
CA GLY A 267 14.71 20.31 -11.99
C GLY A 267 15.18 21.36 -10.98
N ALA A 268 15.43 20.97 -9.72
CA ALA A 268 15.77 21.89 -8.63
C ALA A 268 17.20 22.43 -8.67
N ILE A 269 18.03 21.99 -9.62
CA ILE A 269 19.46 22.33 -9.65
C ILE A 269 19.81 23.01 -10.98
N LYS A 270 20.36 24.22 -10.88
CA LYS A 270 20.95 24.95 -12.00
C LYS A 270 22.46 24.72 -12.00
N ALA A 271 23.02 24.31 -13.13
CA ALA A 271 24.46 24.07 -13.28
C ALA A 271 25.00 24.82 -14.51
N GLU A 272 25.04 26.16 -14.41
CA GLU A 272 25.61 27.01 -15.45
C GLU A 272 27.11 26.75 -15.61
N GLU A 273 27.62 26.77 -16.83
CA GLU A 273 29.01 26.42 -17.11
C GLU A 273 29.98 27.39 -16.40
N LYS A 274 31.07 26.86 -15.83
CA LYS A 274 32.06 27.60 -15.02
C LYS A 274 31.51 28.23 -13.73
N GLN A 275 30.26 27.94 -13.35
CA GLN A 275 29.67 28.32 -12.07
C GLN A 275 29.44 27.09 -11.19
N PRO A 276 29.48 27.23 -9.85
CA PRO A 276 29.07 26.14 -8.97
C PRO A 276 27.60 25.83 -9.20
N ALA A 277 27.22 24.55 -9.12
CA ALA A 277 25.82 24.18 -9.19
C ALA A 277 25.04 24.81 -8.02
N GLN A 278 23.85 25.32 -8.29
CA GLN A 278 22.99 25.99 -7.31
C GLN A 278 21.68 25.23 -7.17
N VAL A 279 21.31 24.92 -5.92
CA VAL A 279 20.03 24.28 -5.60
C VAL A 279 18.99 25.36 -5.32
N ILE A 280 17.90 25.34 -6.07
CA ILE A 280 16.70 26.12 -5.77
C ILE A 280 16.00 25.42 -4.60
N THR A 281 16.22 25.95 -3.41
CA THR A 281 15.80 25.32 -2.14
C THR A 281 14.32 24.97 -2.11
N ALA A 282 13.46 25.86 -2.65
CA ALA A 282 12.01 25.66 -2.71
C ALA A 282 11.57 24.49 -3.61
N MET A 283 12.40 24.06 -4.57
CA MET A 283 12.12 22.93 -5.46
C MET A 283 12.79 21.63 -4.99
N CYS A 284 13.66 21.70 -3.97
CA CYS A 284 14.38 20.54 -3.48
C CYS A 284 13.53 19.76 -2.47
N HIS A 285 13.10 18.56 -2.83
CA HIS A 285 12.35 17.68 -1.94
C HIS A 285 13.23 16.80 -1.02
N GLY A 286 14.56 16.96 -1.05
CA GLY A 286 15.44 16.24 -0.12
C GLY A 286 15.53 14.73 -0.37
N CYS A 287 15.53 14.27 -1.63
CA CYS A 287 15.71 12.84 -1.93
C CYS A 287 17.17 12.36 -1.76
N GLY A 288 18.14 13.26 -1.85
CA GLY A 288 19.56 12.92 -1.72
C GLY A 288 20.20 12.24 -2.93
N THR A 289 19.49 12.04 -4.04
CA THR A 289 20.03 11.39 -5.24
C THR A 289 21.22 12.15 -5.83
N CYS A 290 21.15 13.48 -5.95
CA CYS A 290 22.25 14.29 -6.47
C CYS A 290 23.49 14.25 -5.59
N VAL A 291 23.32 14.00 -4.28
CA VAL A 291 24.41 13.88 -3.31
C VAL A 291 25.22 12.62 -3.61
N ALA A 292 24.54 11.48 -3.68
CA ALA A 292 25.17 10.19 -3.97
C ALA A 292 25.73 10.06 -5.40
N GLU A 293 25.34 10.95 -6.32
CA GLU A 293 25.85 11.00 -7.70
C GLU A 293 26.99 12.00 -7.88
N CYS A 294 27.28 12.84 -6.89
CA CYS A 294 28.28 13.90 -7.04
C CYS A 294 29.70 13.29 -7.05
N PRO A 295 30.46 13.32 -8.16
CA PRO A 295 31.78 12.70 -8.22
C PRO A 295 32.85 13.45 -7.41
N ALA A 296 32.52 14.64 -6.90
CA ALA A 296 33.42 15.52 -6.16
C ALA A 296 33.10 15.60 -4.67
N ASP A 297 32.04 14.94 -4.21
CA ASP A 297 31.49 15.08 -2.86
C ASP A 297 31.24 16.56 -2.50
N ALA A 298 30.78 17.33 -3.49
CA ALA A 298 30.54 18.76 -3.36
C ALA A 298 29.12 19.07 -2.86
N ILE A 299 28.23 18.09 -2.81
CA ILE A 299 26.84 18.29 -2.42
C ILE A 299 26.62 17.55 -1.11
N MET A 300 25.94 18.18 -0.16
CA MET A 300 25.51 17.56 1.08
C MET A 300 23.98 17.59 1.16
N GLN A 301 23.38 16.55 1.73
CA GLN A 301 21.99 16.60 2.15
C GLN A 301 21.95 17.01 3.63
N MET A 302 21.29 18.11 3.95
CA MET A 302 21.09 18.51 5.33
C MET A 302 20.33 17.41 6.09
N HIS A 303 20.78 17.13 7.33
CA HIS A 303 20.25 16.06 8.21
C HIS A 303 20.51 14.60 7.75
N PHE A 304 21.06 14.40 6.56
CA PHE A 304 21.51 13.10 6.04
C PHE A 304 22.87 13.24 5.35
N THR A 305 23.80 13.94 6.01
CA THR A 305 25.15 14.15 5.46
C THR A 305 25.91 12.83 5.39
N ASP A 306 26.94 12.77 4.54
CA ASP A 306 27.82 11.60 4.49
C ASP A 306 28.37 11.30 5.89
N ALA A 307 28.92 12.31 6.58
CA ALA A 307 29.50 12.16 7.92
C ALA A 307 28.51 11.56 8.94
N GLN A 308 27.24 12.00 8.92
CA GLN A 308 26.19 11.45 9.79
C GLN A 308 25.90 9.98 9.49
N ILE A 309 25.84 9.60 8.22
CA ILE A 309 25.58 8.21 7.81
C ILE A 309 26.80 7.33 8.12
N PHE A 310 28.03 7.77 7.80
CA PHE A 310 29.26 7.07 8.18
C PHE A 310 29.36 6.84 9.69
N ALA A 311 28.99 7.82 10.52
CA ALA A 311 28.96 7.66 11.96
C ALA A 311 27.95 6.58 12.41
N GLN A 312 26.76 6.54 11.80
CA GLN A 312 25.78 5.49 12.07
C GLN A 312 26.27 4.10 11.64
N ILE A 313 26.93 3.99 10.49
CA ILE A 313 27.53 2.73 10.01
C ILE A 313 28.55 2.22 11.03
N ARG A 314 29.47 3.10 11.48
CA ARG A 314 30.50 2.76 12.47
C ARG A 314 29.89 2.29 13.79
N ALA A 315 28.92 3.01 14.32
CA ALA A 315 28.24 2.62 15.55
C ALA A 315 27.47 1.29 15.40
N ALA A 316 26.77 1.10 14.27
CA ALA A 316 26.02 -0.12 14.01
C ALA A 316 26.91 -1.37 13.92
N LEU A 317 28.15 -1.21 13.46
CA LEU A 317 29.11 -2.28 13.19
C LEU A 317 30.26 -2.38 14.21
N GLU A 318 30.22 -1.62 15.30
CA GLU A 318 31.30 -1.60 16.32
C GLU A 318 31.57 -2.97 16.94
N THR A 319 30.50 -3.76 17.16
CA THR A 319 30.54 -5.06 17.83
C THR A 319 30.06 -6.17 16.91
N ASN A 320 30.79 -7.29 16.79
CA ASN A 320 30.42 -8.46 16.00
C ASN A 320 29.79 -8.12 14.62
N PRO A 321 30.44 -7.27 13.79
CA PRO A 321 29.88 -6.82 12.52
C PRO A 321 29.52 -7.98 11.57
N GLU A 322 30.24 -9.09 11.65
CA GLU A 322 30.05 -10.28 10.83
C GLU A 322 28.72 -11.01 11.09
N ASP A 323 28.08 -10.77 12.25
CA ASP A 323 26.78 -11.34 12.62
C ASP A 323 25.61 -10.38 12.31
N LYS A 324 25.87 -9.29 11.57
CA LYS A 324 24.90 -8.21 11.33
C LYS A 324 24.55 -8.06 9.85
N ILE A 325 23.26 -7.80 9.60
CA ILE A 325 22.75 -7.30 8.34
C ILE A 325 22.64 -5.78 8.46
N LEU A 326 23.56 -5.02 7.88
CA LEU A 326 23.43 -3.56 7.84
C LEU A 326 22.46 -3.16 6.72
N ALA A 327 21.37 -2.50 7.06
CA ALA A 327 20.30 -2.21 6.12
C ALA A 327 20.11 -0.71 5.90
N PHE A 328 20.32 -0.21 4.69
CA PHE A 328 19.95 1.16 4.31
C PHE A 328 18.52 1.17 3.79
N LEU A 329 17.60 1.81 4.53
CA LEU A 329 16.17 1.75 4.23
C LEU A 329 15.63 3.11 3.80
N CYS A 330 14.93 3.13 2.66
CA CYS A 330 14.12 4.26 2.23
C CYS A 330 13.03 4.57 3.26
N ASN A 331 12.95 5.83 3.71
CA ASN A 331 12.02 6.30 4.74
C ASN A 331 10.56 5.95 4.44
N TRP A 332 10.13 6.16 3.20
CA TRP A 332 8.71 6.07 2.83
C TRP A 332 8.19 4.64 2.65
N CYS A 333 9.07 3.71 2.25
CA CYS A 333 8.64 2.36 1.87
C CYS A 333 9.29 1.32 2.80
N SER A 334 10.57 1.01 2.61
CA SER A 334 11.18 -0.12 3.33
C SER A 334 11.37 0.14 4.83
N TYR A 335 11.63 1.37 5.24
CA TYR A 335 11.68 1.72 6.67
C TYR A 335 10.27 1.66 7.29
N ALA A 336 9.26 2.19 6.61
CA ALA A 336 7.86 2.07 7.04
C ALA A 336 7.39 0.60 7.08
N GLY A 337 7.82 -0.25 6.14
CA GLY A 337 7.58 -1.68 6.16
C GLY A 337 8.26 -2.38 7.35
N ALA A 338 9.46 -1.95 7.72
CA ALA A 338 10.15 -2.42 8.92
C ALA A 338 9.39 -2.01 10.20
N ASP A 339 8.93 -0.76 10.29
CA ASP A 339 8.10 -0.26 11.39
C ASP A 339 6.77 -1.02 11.47
N LEU A 340 6.14 -1.32 10.32
CA LEU A 340 4.92 -2.13 10.26
C LEU A 340 5.20 -3.54 10.77
N ALA A 341 6.36 -4.13 10.44
CA ALA A 341 6.73 -5.46 10.93
C ALA A 341 6.88 -5.48 12.45
N GLY A 342 7.53 -4.46 13.02
CA GLY A 342 7.69 -4.31 14.46
C GLY A 342 6.37 -4.05 15.19
N THR A 343 5.58 -3.08 14.72
CA THR A 343 4.28 -2.74 15.33
C THR A 343 3.24 -3.85 15.20
N SER A 344 3.32 -4.67 14.14
CA SER A 344 2.48 -5.87 13.95
C SER A 344 3.00 -7.12 14.67
N ARG A 345 4.16 -7.04 15.35
CA ARG A 345 4.80 -8.15 16.07
C ARG A 345 5.09 -9.36 15.19
N PHE A 346 5.52 -9.14 13.95
CA PHE A 346 6.04 -10.23 13.13
C PHE A 346 7.42 -10.64 13.64
N GLU A 347 7.58 -11.92 13.96
CA GLU A 347 8.84 -12.46 14.49
C GLU A 347 9.92 -12.55 13.39
N TYR A 348 11.12 -12.02 13.65
CA TYR A 348 12.31 -12.17 12.80
C TYR A 348 13.59 -12.05 13.63
N PRO A 349 14.73 -12.62 13.17
CA PRO A 349 15.99 -12.59 13.92
C PRO A 349 16.50 -11.17 14.19
N PRO A 350 17.15 -10.91 15.36
CA PRO A 350 17.65 -9.58 15.75
C PRO A 350 19.01 -9.21 15.10
N THR A 351 19.27 -9.69 13.88
CA THR A 351 20.52 -9.53 13.13
C THR A 351 20.58 -8.21 12.34
N ILE A 352 19.42 -7.62 12.03
CA ILE A 352 19.35 -6.39 11.23
C ILE A 352 19.75 -5.15 12.02
N ARG A 353 20.45 -4.22 11.37
CA ARG A 353 20.76 -2.87 11.86
C ARG A 353 20.31 -1.84 10.80
N PRO A 354 19.09 -1.28 10.95
CA PRO A 354 18.57 -0.29 10.01
C PRO A 354 19.26 1.07 10.15
N ILE A 355 19.67 1.64 9.02
CA ILE A 355 20.04 3.04 8.84
C ILE A 355 19.02 3.67 7.91
N ARG A 356 18.29 4.66 8.41
CA ARG A 356 17.24 5.34 7.66
C ARG A 356 17.82 6.42 6.76
N VAL A 357 17.40 6.44 5.51
CA VAL A 357 17.64 7.54 4.56
C VAL A 357 16.31 7.99 3.97
N MET A 358 16.19 9.26 3.56
CA MET A 358 14.93 9.75 2.99
C MET A 358 14.51 8.99 1.74
N CYS A 359 15.46 8.70 0.86
CA CYS A 359 15.26 7.89 -0.34
C CYS A 359 16.39 6.89 -0.50
N SER A 360 16.11 5.72 -1.08
CA SER A 360 17.19 4.83 -1.51
C SER A 360 18.16 5.49 -2.50
N GLY A 361 17.71 6.52 -3.25
CA GLY A 361 18.54 7.36 -4.10
C GLY A 361 19.73 8.00 -3.39
N ARG A 362 19.61 8.25 -2.07
CA ARG A 362 20.67 8.79 -1.20
C ARG A 362 21.77 7.79 -0.86
N VAL A 363 21.51 6.49 -1.00
CA VAL A 363 22.46 5.43 -0.63
C VAL A 363 23.64 5.48 -1.59
N ASP A 364 24.71 6.13 -1.15
CA ASP A 364 25.98 6.20 -1.87
C ASP A 364 26.61 4.80 -1.92
N ARG A 365 27.34 4.52 -3.01
CA ARG A 365 28.17 3.32 -3.09
C ARG A 365 29.14 3.25 -1.91
N ASP A 366 29.72 4.38 -1.53
CA ASP A 366 30.74 4.44 -0.49
C ASP A 366 30.20 4.01 0.89
N PHE A 367 28.88 4.10 1.13
CA PHE A 367 28.25 3.57 2.34
C PHE A 367 28.25 2.04 2.37
N VAL A 368 27.98 1.40 1.23
CA VAL A 368 28.06 -0.06 1.09
C VAL A 368 29.50 -0.53 1.26
N LEU A 369 30.45 0.19 0.64
CA LEU A 369 31.88 -0.13 0.78
C LEU A 369 32.36 0.00 2.23
N GLU A 370 31.95 1.05 2.95
CA GLU A 370 32.30 1.20 4.37
C GLU A 370 31.74 0.07 5.22
N ALA A 371 30.51 -0.34 4.98
CA ALA A 371 29.89 -1.44 5.73
C ALA A 371 30.73 -2.72 5.63
N PHE A 372 31.16 -3.08 4.42
CA PHE A 372 32.06 -4.25 4.24
C PHE A 372 33.46 -4.00 4.77
N ARG A 373 34.01 -2.79 4.65
CA ARG A 373 35.32 -2.42 5.22
C ARG A 373 35.35 -2.59 6.75
N LEU A 374 34.22 -2.31 7.41
CA LEU A 374 34.02 -2.53 8.86
C LEU A 374 33.57 -3.95 9.21
N GLY A 375 33.44 -4.84 8.23
CA GLY A 375 33.24 -6.27 8.46
C GLY A 375 31.78 -6.73 8.50
N ALA A 376 30.82 -5.96 7.99
CA ALA A 376 29.41 -6.34 7.97
C ALA A 376 29.20 -7.75 7.39
N GLY A 377 28.37 -8.57 8.04
CA GLY A 377 28.00 -9.89 7.54
C GLY A 377 27.32 -9.81 6.18
N ILE A 378 26.24 -9.04 6.11
CA ILE A 378 25.49 -8.77 4.88
C ILE A 378 25.10 -7.27 4.83
N VAL A 379 25.00 -6.71 3.62
CA VAL A 379 24.46 -5.36 3.40
C VAL A 379 23.17 -5.44 2.59
N LEU A 380 22.12 -4.82 3.10
CA LEU A 380 20.81 -4.69 2.47
C LEU A 380 20.56 -3.23 2.06
N VAL A 381 20.06 -3.02 0.83
CA VAL A 381 19.49 -1.74 0.40
C VAL A 381 18.00 -1.92 0.14
N GLY A 382 17.17 -1.36 1.02
CA GLY A 382 15.71 -1.39 0.90
C GLY A 382 15.16 -0.16 0.17
N ALA A 383 14.38 -0.38 -0.88
CA ALA A 383 13.76 0.67 -1.69
C ALA A 383 12.25 0.48 -1.91
N CYS A 384 11.62 1.53 -2.43
CA CYS A 384 10.25 1.45 -2.97
C CYS A 384 10.23 0.65 -4.28
N HIS A 385 9.15 -0.09 -4.52
CA HIS A 385 8.97 -0.91 -5.72
C HIS A 385 9.19 -0.15 -7.02
N LEU A 386 9.68 -0.89 -8.00
CA LEU A 386 9.75 -0.46 -9.39
C LEU A 386 8.49 -0.93 -10.12
N PRO A 387 8.02 -0.20 -11.14
CA PRO A 387 8.67 0.99 -11.72
C PRO A 387 8.19 2.33 -11.14
N TYR A 388 7.15 2.35 -10.30
CA TYR A 388 6.36 3.56 -10.06
C TYR A 388 6.21 4.02 -8.61
N ASP A 389 6.63 3.23 -7.62
CA ASP A 389 6.33 3.53 -6.21
C ASP A 389 7.31 4.56 -5.61
N CYS A 390 8.14 5.21 -6.43
CA CYS A 390 9.14 6.13 -5.90
C CYS A 390 8.50 7.43 -5.40
N HIS A 391 8.55 7.62 -4.09
CA HIS A 391 8.15 8.87 -3.44
C HIS A 391 8.94 10.11 -3.89
N TYR A 392 10.07 9.90 -4.59
CA TYR A 392 10.87 10.95 -5.18
C TYR A 392 11.03 10.84 -6.71
N ILE A 393 9.96 10.41 -7.40
CA ILE A 393 9.85 10.26 -8.86
C ILE A 393 10.74 9.15 -9.43
N SER A 394 12.06 9.22 -9.25
CA SER A 394 13.00 8.26 -9.84
C SER A 394 14.24 7.97 -8.98
N GLY A 395 14.24 8.37 -7.70
CA GLY A 395 15.37 8.12 -6.80
C GLY A 395 15.73 6.63 -6.68
N ASN A 396 14.74 5.73 -6.66
CA ASN A 396 14.94 4.28 -6.64
C ASN A 396 15.56 3.74 -7.94
N TRP A 397 15.23 4.30 -9.10
CA TRP A 397 15.86 3.97 -10.38
C TRP A 397 17.33 4.35 -10.41
N LYS A 398 17.68 5.54 -9.90
CA LYS A 398 19.07 5.98 -9.82
C LYS A 398 19.87 5.12 -8.84
N MET A 399 19.28 4.75 -7.71
CA MET A 399 19.87 3.76 -6.80
C MET A 399 20.06 2.41 -7.49
N LYS A 400 19.04 1.90 -8.20
CA LYS A 400 19.12 0.60 -8.89
C LYS A 400 20.31 0.58 -9.84
N ALA A 401 20.43 1.57 -10.72
CA ALA A 401 21.54 1.65 -11.66
C ALA A 401 22.91 1.68 -10.95
N ARG A 402 23.01 2.40 -9.82
CA ARG A 402 24.23 2.47 -9.01
C ARG A 402 24.56 1.12 -8.36
N MET A 403 23.58 0.42 -7.81
CA MET A 403 23.78 -0.86 -7.12
C MET A 403 23.98 -2.03 -8.09
N ASP A 404 23.32 -2.01 -9.25
CA ASP A 404 23.55 -2.96 -10.35
C ASP A 404 24.99 -2.84 -10.89
N ALA A 405 25.57 -1.65 -10.88
CA ALA A 405 26.98 -1.45 -11.24
C ALA A 405 27.95 -1.87 -10.11
N LEU A 406 27.50 -1.77 -8.85
CA LEU A 406 28.31 -2.10 -7.68
C LEU A 406 28.43 -3.62 -7.45
N ALA A 407 27.31 -4.36 -7.53
CA ALA A 407 27.28 -5.78 -7.17
C ALA A 407 28.30 -6.63 -7.95
N PRO A 408 28.42 -6.52 -9.29
CA PRO A 408 29.41 -7.30 -10.05
C PRO A 408 30.86 -6.94 -9.69
N MET A 409 31.11 -5.68 -9.30
CA MET A 409 32.43 -5.25 -8.86
C MET A 409 32.79 -5.90 -7.52
N LEU A 410 31.87 -5.93 -6.55
CA LEU A 410 32.07 -6.62 -5.28
C LEU A 410 32.34 -8.12 -5.46
N HIS A 411 31.60 -8.79 -6.36
CA HIS A 411 31.81 -10.21 -6.64
C HIS A 411 33.19 -10.48 -7.23
N LYS A 412 33.65 -9.63 -8.16
CA LYS A 412 35.00 -9.73 -8.74
C LYS A 412 36.11 -9.55 -7.70
N LEU A 413 35.85 -8.76 -6.66
CA LEU A 413 36.78 -8.59 -5.55
C LEU A 413 36.75 -9.75 -4.55
N GLY A 414 35.82 -10.71 -4.71
CA GLY A 414 35.73 -11.93 -3.92
C GLY A 414 34.66 -11.91 -2.83
N LEU A 415 33.72 -10.95 -2.85
CA LEU A 415 32.55 -10.97 -1.97
C LEU A 415 31.55 -12.02 -2.46
N SER A 416 31.04 -12.86 -1.55
CA SER A 416 29.96 -13.80 -1.89
C SER A 416 28.68 -13.07 -2.32
N PRO A 417 28.00 -13.48 -3.42
CA PRO A 417 26.85 -12.75 -3.98
C PRO A 417 25.69 -12.48 -3.03
N GLU A 418 25.39 -13.43 -2.16
CA GLU A 418 24.35 -13.35 -1.14
C GLU A 418 24.61 -12.27 -0.07
N ARG A 419 25.84 -11.74 0.03
CA ARG A 419 26.22 -10.73 1.04
C ARG A 419 25.83 -9.30 0.68
N PHE A 420 25.42 -9.03 -0.56
CA PHE A 420 24.89 -7.72 -0.96
C PHE A 420 23.57 -7.88 -1.69
N ARG A 421 22.49 -7.30 -1.13
CA ARG A 421 21.15 -7.47 -1.67
C ARG A 421 20.40 -6.14 -1.76
N VAL A 422 19.66 -5.97 -2.85
CA VAL A 422 18.71 -4.86 -3.03
C VAL A 422 17.31 -5.45 -2.98
N GLU A 423 16.45 -4.91 -2.12
CA GLU A 423 15.08 -5.38 -1.95
C GLU A 423 14.07 -4.25 -2.09
N TYR A 424 12.89 -4.62 -2.57
CA TYR A 424 11.79 -3.70 -2.81
C TYR A 424 10.64 -4.02 -1.87
N VAL A 425 10.38 -3.12 -0.93
CA VAL A 425 9.40 -3.31 0.15
C VAL A 425 8.58 -2.04 0.29
N SER A 426 7.26 -2.16 0.09
CA SER A 426 6.26 -1.12 0.34
C SER A 426 6.02 -0.92 1.84
N ALA A 427 5.49 0.24 2.21
CA ALA A 427 5.07 0.53 3.59
C ALA A 427 4.06 -0.48 4.16
N ALA A 428 3.25 -1.11 3.29
CA ALA A 428 2.25 -2.11 3.67
C ALA A 428 2.81 -3.54 3.79
N GLU A 429 4.06 -3.78 3.44
CA GLU A 429 4.64 -5.12 3.28
C GLU A 429 5.47 -5.56 4.49
N GLY A 430 4.93 -5.40 5.70
CA GLY A 430 5.64 -5.78 6.94
C GLY A 430 5.96 -7.27 7.05
N VAL A 431 5.07 -8.15 6.57
CA VAL A 431 5.31 -9.60 6.53
C VAL A 431 6.50 -9.93 5.64
N LYS A 432 6.51 -9.37 4.42
CA LYS A 432 7.60 -9.53 3.46
C LYS A 432 8.93 -9.02 4.02
N PHE A 433 8.92 -7.88 4.72
CA PHE A 433 10.13 -7.37 5.38
C PHE A 433 10.68 -8.38 6.39
N ALA A 434 9.83 -8.93 7.25
CA ALA A 434 10.23 -9.96 8.23
C ALA A 434 10.77 -11.23 7.55
N GLU A 435 10.16 -11.65 6.44
CA GLU A 435 10.63 -12.78 5.63
C GLU A 435 12.00 -12.55 5.02
N ILE A 436 12.25 -11.36 4.44
CA ILE A 436 13.56 -10.98 3.90
C ILE A 436 14.63 -11.08 4.99
N VAL A 437 14.36 -10.57 6.19
CA VAL A 437 15.32 -10.63 7.31
C VAL A 437 15.59 -12.06 7.74
N ARG A 438 14.58 -12.92 7.81
CA ARG A 438 14.75 -14.36 8.10
C ARG A 438 15.61 -15.04 7.04
N GLU A 439 15.32 -14.81 5.76
CA GLU A 439 16.03 -15.41 4.64
C GLU A 439 17.51 -15.00 4.65
N MET A 440 17.79 -13.70 4.75
CA MET A 440 19.15 -13.17 4.78
C MET A 440 19.92 -13.62 6.02
N THR A 441 19.25 -13.77 7.17
CA THR A 441 19.89 -14.35 8.37
C THR A 441 20.28 -15.81 8.14
N GLY A 442 19.39 -16.60 7.52
CA GLY A 442 19.70 -17.98 7.15
C GLY A 442 20.90 -18.06 6.21
N GLN A 443 20.97 -17.18 5.19
CA GLN A 443 22.11 -17.08 4.27
C GLN A 443 23.41 -16.73 4.98
N MET A 444 23.37 -15.74 5.89
CA MET A 444 24.53 -15.33 6.69
C MET A 444 25.06 -16.47 7.55
N HIS A 445 24.17 -17.24 8.19
CA HIS A 445 24.56 -18.40 8.99
C HIS A 445 25.11 -19.54 8.13
N ALA A 446 24.50 -19.79 6.97
CA ALA A 446 24.94 -20.84 6.03
C ALA A 446 26.33 -20.56 5.45
N LEU A 447 26.66 -19.29 5.19
CA LEU A 447 28.00 -18.87 4.78
C LEU A 447 29.06 -19.19 5.84
N GLY A 448 28.69 -19.08 7.10
CA GLY A 448 29.58 -19.29 8.23
C GLY A 448 30.44 -18.06 8.55
N LYS A 449 30.66 -17.86 9.85
CA LYS A 449 31.36 -16.70 10.40
C LYS A 449 32.81 -16.58 9.91
N ASP A 450 33.50 -17.71 9.82
CA ASP A 450 34.92 -17.76 9.42
C ASP A 450 35.10 -17.34 7.96
N ARG A 451 34.19 -17.76 7.07
CA ARG A 451 34.21 -17.34 5.66
C ARG A 451 33.95 -15.85 5.51
N ILE A 452 32.95 -15.32 6.23
CA ILE A 452 32.64 -13.89 6.23
C ILE A 452 33.86 -13.07 6.67
N LYS A 453 34.53 -13.49 7.75
CA LYS A 453 35.77 -12.85 8.24
C LYS A 453 36.89 -12.91 7.20
N ALA A 454 37.14 -14.06 6.60
CA ALA A 454 38.17 -14.23 5.59
C ALA A 454 37.93 -13.35 4.35
N GLU A 455 36.68 -13.26 3.87
CA GLU A 455 36.31 -12.36 2.77
C GLU A 455 36.51 -10.89 3.15
N ASN A 456 36.12 -10.49 4.37
CA ASN A 456 36.29 -9.12 4.85
C ASN A 456 37.78 -8.74 4.97
N GLU A 457 38.62 -9.61 5.53
CA GLU A 457 40.06 -9.39 5.64
C GLU A 457 40.72 -9.22 4.27
N LYS A 458 40.32 -10.05 3.30
CA LYS A 458 40.81 -9.95 1.92
C LYS A 458 40.39 -8.64 1.24
N LEU A 459 39.15 -8.20 1.45
CA LEU A 459 38.60 -7.00 0.82
C LEU A 459 39.13 -5.70 1.46
N ARG A 460 39.36 -5.71 2.76
CA ARG A 460 39.72 -4.52 3.56
C ARG A 460 40.80 -3.62 2.95
N PRO A 461 41.99 -4.11 2.55
CA PRO A 461 43.03 -3.23 1.99
C PRO A 461 42.61 -2.56 0.68
N ILE A 462 41.80 -3.23 -0.13
CA ILE A 462 41.26 -2.70 -1.39
C ILE A 462 40.25 -1.60 -1.07
N LEU A 463 39.33 -1.87 -0.13
CA LEU A 463 38.30 -0.93 0.29
C LEU A 463 38.88 0.30 0.99
N ASP A 464 39.89 0.14 1.85
CA ASP A 464 40.64 1.24 2.46
C ASP A 464 41.20 2.15 1.36
N ASN A 465 41.83 1.59 0.32
CA ASN A 465 42.35 2.38 -0.79
C ASN A 465 41.26 3.12 -1.58
N MET A 466 40.11 2.47 -1.82
CA MET A 466 38.97 3.09 -2.50
C MET A 466 38.37 4.24 -1.70
N LEU A 467 38.38 4.14 -0.36
CA LEU A 467 37.76 5.09 0.56
C LEU A 467 38.71 6.16 1.09
N LYS A 468 40.03 6.10 0.82
CA LYS A 468 41.03 7.13 1.20
C LYS A 468 40.60 8.58 0.99
N ARG A 469 39.81 8.85 -0.07
CA ARG A 469 39.29 10.21 -0.36
C ARG A 469 38.32 10.75 0.69
N LYS A 470 37.65 9.86 1.42
CA LYS A 470 36.66 10.18 2.47
C LYS A 470 37.30 10.32 3.85
N GLU A 471 38.56 9.89 4.05
CA GLU A 471 39.28 10.01 5.33
C GLU A 471 39.93 11.39 5.54
N LYS A 472 40.21 12.13 4.44
CA LYS A 472 40.88 13.44 4.46
C LYS A 472 39.93 14.64 4.56
N LYS A 473 38.64 14.41 4.80
CA LYS A 473 37.57 15.42 4.87
C LYS A 473 36.69 15.14 6.08
#